data_AF-A0A9X2I7J1-F1
#
_entry.id   AF-A0A9X2I7J1-F1
#
_cell.length_a   1.000
_cell.length_b   1.000
_cell.length_c   1.000
_cell.angle_alpha   90.00
_cell.angle_beta   90.00
_cell.angle_gamma   90.00
#
_symmetry.space_group_name_H-M   'P 1'
#
loop_
_entity.id
_entity.type
_entity.pdbx_description
1 polymer ?
#
loop_
_entity_poly.entity_id
_entity_poly.type
_entity_poly.pdbx_seq_one_letter_code
_entity_poly.pdbx_strand_id
1 'polypeptide(L)' 'MKTVTTAAGIDCRHFINGQYRDSENNKTFINTNPANEEVLGSVAEGGKEEIDLAVAAAKRALNGR' A
#
# COMPACT_ATOMS: atom_id res chain seq x y z
N MET A 1 -7.59 16.29 10.27
CA MET A 1 -7.31 15.17 11.21
C MET A 1 -8.54 14.29 11.28
N LYS A 2 -8.66 13.27 10.42
CA LYS A 2 -9.66 12.22 10.55
C LYS A 2 -8.90 10.91 10.65
N THR A 3 -8.71 10.45 11.87
CA THR A 3 -8.19 9.15 12.22
C THR A 3 -9.19 8.10 11.72
N VAL A 4 -8.83 7.36 10.67
CA VAL A 4 -9.63 6.24 10.19
C VAL A 4 -9.47 5.11 11.21
N THR A 5 -10.59 4.74 11.82
CA THR A 5 -10.73 3.67 12.81
C THR A 5 -10.16 2.36 12.28
N THR A 6 -9.09 1.90 12.92
CA THR A 6 -8.45 0.61 12.72
C THR A 6 -9.43 -0.52 13.05
N ALA A 7 -10.03 -1.12 12.02
CA ALA A 7 -10.36 -2.54 12.09
C ALA A 7 -9.03 -3.31 12.06
N ALA A 8 -8.93 -4.42 12.78
CA ALA A 8 -7.74 -5.30 12.84
C ALA A 8 -7.50 -6.06 11.52
N GLY A 9 -7.67 -5.37 10.39
CA GLY A 9 -7.62 -5.86 9.03
C GLY A 9 -6.29 -5.52 8.39
N ILE A 10 -5.59 -6.58 7.96
CA ILE A 10 -4.43 -6.64 7.07
C ILE A 10 -3.80 -5.27 6.75
N ASP A 11 -2.65 -5.01 7.36
CA ASP A 11 -1.82 -3.84 7.08
C ASP A 11 -1.25 -3.93 5.65
N CYS A 12 -1.94 -3.30 4.70
CA CYS A 12 -1.64 -3.37 3.27
C CYS A 12 -0.84 -2.15 2.81
N ARG A 13 0.33 -1.93 3.44
CA ARG A 13 1.29 -0.88 3.05
C ARG A 13 2.13 -1.32 1.85
N HIS A 14 2.68 -0.35 1.11
CA HIS A 14 3.54 -0.64 -0.03
C HIS A 14 4.89 -1.16 0.43
N PHE A 15 5.31 -2.35 -0.04
CA PHE A 15 6.65 -2.86 0.24
C PHE A 15 7.59 -2.51 -0.92
N ILE A 16 8.40 -1.47 -0.75
CA ILE A 16 9.28 -0.94 -1.79
C ILE A 16 10.70 -0.86 -1.24
N ASN A 17 11.66 -1.39 -2.00
CA ASN A 17 13.08 -1.35 -1.64
C ASN A 17 13.41 -1.96 -0.26
N GLY A 18 12.71 -3.03 0.12
CA GLY A 18 12.94 -3.72 1.39
C GLY A 18 12.27 -3.09 2.61
N GLN A 19 11.42 -2.08 2.43
CA GLN A 19 10.75 -1.37 3.52
C GLN A 19 9.25 -1.24 3.24
N TYR A 20 8.43 -1.35 4.29
CA TYR A 20 7.03 -0.97 4.26
C TYR A 20 6.92 0.55 4.32
N ARG A 21 6.26 1.14 3.32
CA ARG A 21 6.01 2.56 3.20
C ARG A 21 4.51 2.80 3.13
N ASP A 22 4.08 3.84 3.83
CA ASP A 22 2.75 4.40 3.65
C ASP A 22 2.63 5.02 2.25
N SER A 23 1.41 5.06 1.70
CA SER A 23 1.17 5.81 0.45
C SER A 23 1.40 7.30 0.73
N GLU A 24 2.24 7.95 -0.07
CA GLU A 24 2.58 9.37 0.11
C GLU A 24 1.31 10.23 -0.03
N ASN A 25 0.35 9.76 -0.83
CA ASN A 25 -0.92 10.46 -1.03
C ASN A 25 -1.96 10.18 0.08
N ASN A 26 -1.63 9.35 1.08
CA ASN A 26 -2.54 8.90 2.15
C ASN A 26 -3.87 8.34 1.64
N LYS A 27 -3.94 7.96 0.37
CA LYS A 27 -5.13 7.39 -0.24
C LYS A 27 -5.17 5.91 0.08
N THR A 28 -6.28 5.50 0.65
CA THR A 28 -6.56 4.10 0.91
C THR A 28 -7.94 3.77 0.39
N PHE A 29 -8.14 2.53 -0.06
CA PHE A 29 -9.46 2.02 -0.42
C PHE A 29 -9.83 0.88 0.52
N ILE A 30 -11.13 0.76 0.77
CA ILE A 30 -11.67 -0.30 1.62
C ILE A 30 -11.71 -1.59 0.82
N ASN A 31 -11.06 -2.64 1.32
CA ASN A 31 -11.20 -3.97 0.78
C ASN A 31 -12.42 -4.62 1.42
N THR A 32 -13.45 -4.87 0.62
CA THR A 32 -14.70 -5.46 1.06
C THR A 32 -14.81 -6.89 0.55
N ASN A 33 -15.25 -7.81 1.40
CA ASN A 33 -15.48 -9.20 1.02
C ASN A 33 -16.67 -9.28 0.04
N PRO A 34 -16.49 -9.81 -1.19
CA PRO A 34 -17.56 -9.89 -2.16
C PRO A 34 -18.69 -10.87 -1.78
N ALA A 35 -18.46 -11.77 -0.82
CA ALA A 35 -19.44 -12.79 -0.42
C ALA A 35 -20.46 -12.29 0.63
N ASN A 36 -20.08 -11.33 1.46
CA ASN A 36 -20.90 -10.89 2.60
C ASN A 36 -20.80 -9.39 2.92
N GLU A 37 -20.14 -8.62 2.04
CA GLU A 37 -19.99 -7.16 2.15
C GLU A 37 -19.26 -6.68 3.42
N GLU A 38 -18.57 -7.58 4.13
CA GLU A 38 -17.80 -7.21 5.31
C GLU A 38 -16.49 -6.50 4.94
N VAL A 39 -16.12 -5.49 5.73
CA VAL A 39 -14.86 -4.77 5.57
C VAL A 39 -13.69 -5.62 6.07
N LEU A 40 -12.84 -6.07 5.14
CA LEU A 40 -11.66 -6.87 5.43
C LEU A 40 -10.48 -6.01 5.90
N GLY A 41 -10.37 -4.77 5.42
CA GLY A 41 -9.28 -3.86 5.76
C GLY A 41 -9.18 -2.67 4.83
N SER A 42 -8.10 -1.90 4.99
CA SER A 42 -7.79 -0.75 4.13
C SER A 42 -6.49 -1.03 3.36
N VAL A 43 -6.52 -0.84 2.05
CA VAL A 43 -5.37 -1.04 1.15
C VAL A 43 -4.85 0.31 0.67
N ALA A 44 -3.52 0.49 0.70
CA ALA A 44 -2.89 1.68 0.18
C ALA A 44 -3.09 1.80 -1.35
N GLU A 45 -3.63 2.93 -1.81
CA GLU A 45 -3.75 3.24 -3.23
C GLU A 45 -2.38 3.70 -3.75
N GLY A 46 -1.83 2.94 -4.69
CA GLY A 46 -0.54 3.27 -5.31
C GLY A 46 -0.69 4.38 -6.33
N GLY A 47 0.00 5.49 -6.11
CA GLY A 47 0.11 6.59 -7.05
C GLY A 47 1.32 6.46 -7.96
N LYS A 48 1.51 7.49 -8.80
CA LYS A 48 2.65 7.58 -9.71
C LYS A 48 3.99 7.53 -8.96
N GLU A 49 4.07 8.17 -7.81
CA GLU A 49 5.31 8.27 -7.01
C GLU A 49 5.73 6.91 -6.43
N GLU A 50 4.79 6.15 -5.86
CA GLU A 50 5.08 4.80 -5.37
C GLU A 50 5.54 3.87 -6.50
N ILE A 51 4.91 3.98 -7.67
CA ILE A 51 5.28 3.21 -8.86
C ILE A 51 6.69 3.59 -9.33
N ASP A 52 6.98 4.88 -9.43
CA ASP A 52 8.30 5.37 -9.88
C ASP A 52 9.41 4.91 -8.91
N LEU A 53 9.16 4.95 -7.58
CA LEU A 53 10.07 4.43 -6.55
C LEU A 53 10.25 2.90 -6.65
N ALA A 54 9.17 2.15 -6.84
CA ALA A 54 9.22 0.69 -6.99
C ALA A 54 10.03 0.28 -8.21
N VAL A 55 9.79 0.93 -9.36
CA VAL A 55 10.52 0.67 -10.60
C VAL A 55 11.99 1.05 -10.47
N ALA A 56 12.32 2.19 -9.85
CA ALA A 56 13.70 2.59 -9.61
C ALA A 56 14.44 1.59 -8.70
N ALA A 57 13.78 1.14 -7.62
CA ALA A 57 14.34 0.13 -6.72
C ALA A 57 14.55 -1.22 -7.43
N ALA A 58 13.57 -1.68 -8.21
CA ALA A 58 13.68 -2.91 -8.99
C ALA A 58 14.81 -2.84 -10.02
N LYS A 59 14.96 -1.72 -10.73
CA LYS A 59 16.07 -1.50 -11.68
C LYS A 59 17.43 -1.53 -10.99
N ARG A 60 17.55 -0.94 -9.80
CA ARG A 60 18.79 -0.98 -9.01
C ARG A 60 19.13 -2.40 -8.57
N ALA A 61 18.14 -3.15 -8.10
CA ALA A 61 18.31 -4.54 -7.67
C ALA A 61 18.67 -5.46 -8.86
N LEU A 62 18.07 -5.25 -10.04
CA LEU A 62 18.34 -6.04 -11.23
C LEU A 62 19.81 -5.97 -11.68
N ASN A 63 20.45 -4.81 -11.53
CA ASN A 63 21.84 -4.60 -11.92
C ASN A 63 22.86 -4.95 -10.82
N GLY A 64 22.41 -5.55 -9.70
CA GLY A 64 23.27 -6.20 -8.71
C GLY A 64 24.42 -5.36 -8.17
N ARG A 65 24.14 -4.16 -7.64
CA ARG A 65 25.15 -3.36 -6.93
C ARG A 65 24.84 -3.22 -5.45
#